data_AF-A0A364K5B9-F1
#
_entry.id   AF-A0A364K5B9-F1
#
_cell.length_a   1.000
_cell.length_b   1.000
_cell.length_c   1.000
_cell.angle_alpha   90.00
_cell.angle_beta   90.00
_cell.angle_gamma   90.00
#
_symmetry.space_group_name_H-M   'P 1'
#
loop_
_entity.id
_entity.type
_entity.pdbx_description
1 polymer ?
#
loop_
_entity_poly.entity_id
_entity_poly.type
_entity_poly.pdbx_seq_one_letter_code
_entity_poly.pdbx_strand_id
1 'polypeptide(L)'
;MDSLLNIQKRLLPDLLKVMRKRYQILHQIRLMQPVGRRSLTAALQMTERVLRSETDFLRMQGLIDVSSTGMNLTDVGNELLLEMEQVMKELFGINELEKELSQLLGIKEVIVVPGDTDQSNWVKKEIGRAGARVLQQLSIENQIVAVTGGSSVLAVAEMLTPSTVLKSTTFVPTRGGLDEAVELGANYIASMMAKKTGGRYRLLHVPDQLSPEAYEMLMKEQHIEKTLAYLKKSRIVLHGIGDAKKMALRRKSSPEVIKKLEQGEAVGEFFGYYINSKGQIIHRIPMVGLQLENLDQVELSIAVAGGTSKAEAIKAICSLSSVHVLITDEGAAEAILKKSH
;
A
#
# COMPACT_ATOMS: atom_id res chain seq x y z
N MET A 1 8.55 -23.26 19.19
CA MET A 1 9.52 -22.54 18.32
C MET A 1 9.90 -21.19 18.92
N ASP A 2 8.93 -20.47 19.52
CA ASP A 2 9.12 -19.15 20.16
C ASP A 2 10.20 -19.07 21.24
N SER A 3 10.51 -20.15 21.96
CA SER A 3 11.56 -20.11 23.00
C SER A 3 12.97 -20.04 22.42
N LEU A 4 13.29 -20.79 21.36
CA LEU A 4 14.61 -20.79 20.74
C LEU A 4 14.90 -19.45 20.04
N LEU A 5 13.88 -18.89 19.38
CA LEU A 5 13.99 -17.60 18.69
C LEU A 5 14.26 -16.46 19.68
N ASN A 6 13.55 -16.45 20.82
CA ASN A 6 13.77 -15.48 21.89
C ASN A 6 15.15 -15.65 22.55
N ILE A 7 15.63 -16.88 22.69
CA ILE A 7 16.99 -17.18 23.14
C ILE A 7 18.01 -16.62 22.15
N GLN A 8 17.83 -16.86 20.84
CA GLN A 8 18.72 -16.33 19.79
C GLN A 8 18.75 -14.80 19.75
N LYS A 9 17.60 -14.13 19.92
CA LYS A 9 17.52 -12.66 20.03
C LYS A 9 18.36 -12.10 21.18
N ARG A 10 18.38 -12.80 22.31
CA ARG A 10 19.14 -12.39 23.51
C ARG A 10 20.63 -12.77 23.44
N LEU A 11 20.95 -13.94 22.87
CA LEU A 11 22.31 -14.47 22.84
C LEU A 11 23.13 -14.03 21.62
N LEU A 12 22.50 -13.86 20.46
CA LEU A 12 23.17 -13.62 19.18
C LEU A 12 22.55 -12.43 18.40
N PRO A 13 22.43 -11.23 18.99
CA PRO A 13 21.80 -10.09 18.33
C PRO A 13 22.53 -9.65 17.05
N ASP A 14 23.85 -9.80 16.99
CA ASP A 14 24.62 -9.40 15.80
C ASP A 14 24.45 -10.36 14.62
N LEU A 15 24.21 -11.66 14.89
CA LEU A 15 23.85 -12.62 13.84
C LEU A 15 22.55 -12.20 13.15
N LEU A 16 21.55 -11.77 13.92
CA LEU A 16 20.26 -11.34 13.39
C LEU A 16 20.39 -10.07 12.52
N LYS A 17 21.25 -9.12 12.91
CA LYS A 17 21.56 -7.94 12.07
C LYS A 17 22.20 -8.35 10.74
N VAL A 18 23.12 -9.31 10.76
CA VAL A 18 23.77 -9.83 9.54
C VAL A 18 22.76 -10.57 8.66
N MET A 19 21.91 -11.42 9.24
CA MET A 19 20.83 -12.10 8.51
C MET A 19 19.88 -11.09 7.86
N ARG A 20 19.44 -10.06 8.60
CA ARG A 20 18.58 -8.98 8.07
C ARG A 20 19.22 -8.31 6.86
N LYS A 21 20.48 -7.89 6.99
CA LYS A 21 21.24 -7.23 5.93
C LYS A 21 21.35 -8.12 4.68
N ARG A 22 21.70 -9.39 4.83
CA ARG A 22 21.88 -10.32 3.69
C ARG A 22 20.56 -10.65 3.01
N TYR A 23 19.50 -10.86 3.80
CA TYR A 23 18.16 -11.01 3.27
C TYR A 23 17.74 -9.78 2.46
N GLN A 24 17.95 -8.57 2.98
CA GLN A 24 17.67 -7.34 2.23
C GLN A 24 18.44 -7.29 0.90
N ILE A 25 19.72 -7.69 0.86
CA ILE A 25 20.50 -7.72 -0.38
C ILE A 25 19.94 -8.72 -1.38
N LEU A 26 19.73 -9.98 -0.98
CA LEU A 26 19.18 -11.03 -1.86
C LEU A 26 17.81 -10.62 -2.41
N HIS A 27 16.98 -10.06 -1.52
CA HIS A 27 15.65 -9.62 -1.85
C HIS A 27 15.65 -8.44 -2.83
N GLN A 28 16.54 -7.46 -2.65
CA GLN A 28 16.72 -6.38 -3.63
C GLN A 28 17.20 -6.89 -4.98
N ILE A 29 18.13 -7.85 -5.00
CA ILE A 29 18.60 -8.46 -6.24
C ILE A 29 17.44 -9.13 -6.97
N ARG A 30 16.62 -9.97 -6.30
CA ARG A 30 15.43 -10.61 -6.89
C ARG A 30 14.54 -9.65 -7.65
N LEU A 31 14.36 -8.45 -7.10
CA LEU A 31 13.37 -7.49 -7.57
C LEU A 31 13.90 -6.55 -8.65
N MET A 32 15.21 -6.36 -8.71
CA MET A 32 15.86 -5.46 -9.66
C MET A 32 16.74 -6.18 -10.68
N GLN A 33 16.86 -7.50 -10.59
CA GLN A 33 17.75 -8.28 -11.43
C GLN A 33 17.41 -8.14 -12.92
N PRO A 34 18.43 -8.00 -13.79
CA PRO A 34 19.85 -7.83 -13.45
C PRO A 34 20.14 -6.44 -12.87
N VAL A 35 20.78 -6.37 -11.69
CA VAL A 35 21.01 -5.10 -10.97
C VAL A 35 22.49 -4.73 -10.86
N GLY A 36 22.81 -3.48 -11.19
CA GLY A 36 24.16 -2.91 -11.03
C GLY A 36 24.46 -2.51 -9.59
N ARG A 37 25.75 -2.52 -9.22
CA ARG A 37 26.22 -2.20 -7.85
C ARG A 37 25.79 -0.82 -7.35
N ARG A 38 25.83 0.21 -8.20
CA ARG A 38 25.41 1.58 -7.86
C ARG A 38 23.91 1.69 -7.58
N SER A 39 23.10 1.04 -8.38
CA SER A 39 21.65 1.01 -8.17
C SER A 39 21.30 0.28 -6.88
N LEU A 40 22.01 -0.82 -6.60
CA LEU A 40 21.81 -1.62 -5.38
C LEU A 40 22.26 -0.88 -4.11
N THR A 41 23.38 -0.14 -4.13
CA THR A 41 23.79 0.69 -2.98
C THR A 41 22.80 1.81 -2.69
N ALA A 42 22.31 2.49 -3.74
CA ALA A 42 21.30 3.53 -3.60
C ALA A 42 19.99 2.98 -3.01
N ALA A 43 19.55 1.80 -3.45
CA ALA A 43 18.33 1.16 -2.96
C ALA A 43 18.42 0.72 -1.49
N LEU A 44 19.59 0.24 -1.06
CA LEU A 44 19.81 -0.28 0.30
C LEU A 44 20.31 0.77 1.30
N GLN A 45 20.64 1.99 0.85
CA GLN A 45 21.29 3.03 1.65
C GLN A 45 22.59 2.54 2.34
N MET A 46 23.39 1.75 1.61
CA MET A 46 24.65 1.17 2.10
C MET A 46 25.84 1.69 1.30
N THR A 47 27.02 1.73 1.92
CA THR A 47 28.25 2.08 1.19
C THR A 47 28.66 0.98 0.21
N GLU A 48 29.30 1.37 -0.90
CA GLU A 48 29.79 0.39 -1.89
C GLU A 48 30.77 -0.62 -1.30
N ARG A 49 31.60 -0.20 -0.33
CA ARG A 49 32.54 -1.09 0.37
C ARG A 49 31.81 -2.21 1.10
N VAL A 50 30.76 -1.87 1.85
CA VAL A 50 29.97 -2.85 2.60
C VAL A 50 29.22 -3.76 1.65
N LEU A 51 28.53 -3.18 0.64
CA LEU A 51 27.79 -3.96 -0.33
C LEU A 51 28.69 -4.95 -1.08
N ARG A 52 29.88 -4.52 -1.50
CA ARG A 52 30.85 -5.40 -2.17
C ARG A 52 31.18 -6.62 -1.32
N SER A 53 31.53 -6.41 -0.04
CA SER A 53 31.86 -7.50 0.88
C SER A 53 30.71 -8.50 1.04
N GLU A 54 29.47 -8.03 1.12
CA GLU A 54 28.31 -8.92 1.25
C GLU A 54 27.99 -9.63 -0.07
N THR A 55 28.04 -8.94 -1.21
CA THR A 55 27.79 -9.57 -2.51
C THR A 55 28.86 -10.59 -2.87
N ASP A 56 30.12 -10.36 -2.49
CA ASP A 56 31.20 -11.33 -2.69
C ASP A 56 30.95 -12.58 -1.83
N PHE A 57 30.51 -12.41 -0.57
CA PHE A 57 30.11 -13.52 0.28
C PHE A 57 28.93 -14.31 -0.32
N LEU A 58 27.86 -13.63 -0.72
CA LEU A 58 26.66 -14.27 -1.29
C LEU A 58 26.98 -15.02 -2.59
N ARG A 59 27.87 -14.46 -3.42
CA ARG A 59 28.37 -15.11 -4.64
C ARG A 59 29.16 -16.37 -4.31
N MET A 60 30.07 -16.31 -3.33
CA MET A 60 30.83 -17.48 -2.87
C MET A 60 29.94 -18.60 -2.33
N GLN A 61 28.77 -18.25 -1.77
CA GLN A 61 27.75 -19.22 -1.34
C GLN A 61 26.86 -19.72 -2.49
N GLY A 62 27.07 -19.27 -3.73
CA GLY A 62 26.27 -19.67 -4.88
C GLY A 62 24.85 -19.10 -4.90
N LEU A 63 24.56 -18.07 -4.09
CA LEU A 63 23.22 -17.47 -3.98
C LEU A 63 22.96 -16.39 -5.03
N ILE A 64 24.02 -15.79 -5.57
CA ILE A 64 23.93 -14.79 -6.63
C ILE A 64 24.98 -15.03 -7.71
N ASP A 65 24.63 -14.69 -8.94
CA ASP A 65 25.54 -14.56 -10.05
C ASP A 65 25.87 -13.09 -10.30
N VAL A 66 27.16 -12.81 -10.55
CA VAL A 66 27.65 -11.46 -10.82
C VAL A 66 28.31 -11.44 -12.19
N SER A 67 27.77 -10.62 -13.08
CA SER A 67 28.25 -10.46 -14.46
C SER A 67 28.44 -8.98 -14.83
N SER A 68 28.92 -8.71 -16.05
CA SER A 68 29.05 -7.34 -16.57
C SER A 68 27.72 -6.63 -16.73
N THR A 69 26.60 -7.35 -16.89
CA THR A 69 25.25 -6.78 -17.02
C THR A 69 24.56 -6.54 -15.68
N GLY A 70 25.10 -7.11 -14.59
CA GLY A 70 24.57 -6.94 -13.24
C GLY A 70 24.57 -8.23 -12.42
N MET A 71 23.93 -8.15 -11.27
CA MET A 71 23.73 -9.24 -10.33
C MET A 71 22.34 -9.85 -10.50
N ASN A 72 22.27 -11.18 -10.50
CA ASN A 72 21.03 -11.97 -10.51
C ASN A 72 21.05 -12.96 -9.34
N LEU A 73 19.87 -13.33 -8.83
CA LEU A 73 19.75 -14.52 -7.99
C LEU A 73 19.95 -15.78 -8.83
N THR A 74 20.59 -16.77 -8.23
CA THR A 74 20.55 -18.15 -8.70
C THR A 74 19.23 -18.79 -8.29
N ASP A 75 18.89 -19.96 -8.84
CA ASP A 75 17.70 -20.71 -8.41
C ASP A 75 17.76 -21.06 -6.91
N VAL A 76 18.94 -21.49 -6.43
CA VAL A 76 19.21 -21.75 -5.01
C VAL A 76 19.04 -20.48 -4.16
N GLY A 77 19.53 -19.34 -4.65
CA GLY A 77 19.33 -18.06 -3.98
C GLY A 77 17.86 -17.65 -3.88
N ASN A 78 17.07 -17.93 -4.92
CA ASN A 78 15.64 -17.65 -4.95
C ASN A 78 14.84 -18.58 -4.02
N GLU A 79 15.16 -19.87 -3.99
CA GLU A 79 14.56 -20.83 -3.04
C GLU A 79 14.86 -20.44 -1.59
N LEU A 80 16.13 -20.19 -1.25
CA LEU A 80 16.52 -19.76 0.09
C LEU A 80 15.79 -18.47 0.49
N LEU A 81 15.70 -17.50 -0.43
CA LEU A 81 15.02 -16.24 -0.13
C LEU A 81 13.53 -16.45 0.19
N LEU A 82 12.85 -17.34 -0.54
CA LEU A 82 11.45 -17.69 -0.28
C LEU A 82 11.27 -18.38 1.07
N GLU A 83 12.17 -19.30 1.44
CA GLU A 83 12.17 -19.93 2.77
C GLU A 83 12.42 -18.91 3.88
N MET A 84 13.34 -17.97 3.64
CA MET A 84 13.67 -16.91 4.58
C MET A 84 12.51 -15.92 4.79
N GLU A 85 11.62 -15.68 3.81
CA GLU A 85 10.50 -14.75 3.98
C GLU A 85 9.66 -15.07 5.24
N GLN A 86 9.34 -16.35 5.47
CA GLN A 86 8.57 -16.77 6.64
C GLN A 86 9.37 -16.65 7.94
N VAL A 87 10.62 -17.12 7.91
CA VAL A 87 11.53 -17.06 9.07
C VAL A 87 11.80 -15.62 9.49
N MET A 88 11.92 -14.70 8.52
CA MET A 88 12.15 -13.29 8.79
C MET A 88 10.95 -12.60 9.41
N LYS A 89 9.72 -12.95 9.02
CA LYS A 89 8.51 -12.44 9.69
C LYS A 89 8.50 -12.80 11.17
N GLU A 90 8.78 -14.06 11.50
CA GLU A 90 8.86 -14.54 12.87
C GLU A 90 10.04 -13.91 13.64
N LEU A 91 11.23 -13.89 13.02
CA LEU A 91 12.44 -13.33 13.63
C LEU A 91 12.31 -11.83 13.93
N PHE A 92 11.63 -11.06 13.10
CA PHE A 92 11.53 -9.62 13.27
C PHE A 92 10.33 -9.17 14.11
N GLY A 93 9.58 -10.11 14.68
CA GLY A 93 8.43 -9.76 15.50
C GLY A 93 7.26 -9.23 14.68
N ILE A 94 7.26 -9.46 13.36
CA ILE A 94 6.25 -8.91 12.45
C ILE A 94 4.90 -9.55 12.74
N ASN A 95 4.88 -10.84 13.09
CA ASN A 95 3.66 -11.52 13.49
C ASN A 95 3.06 -10.92 14.78
N GLU A 96 3.91 -10.56 15.75
CA GLU A 96 3.49 -9.84 16.95
C GLU A 96 2.97 -8.44 16.60
N LEU A 97 3.67 -7.68 15.75
CA LEU A 97 3.20 -6.38 15.27
C LEU A 97 1.83 -6.46 14.57
N GLU A 98 1.64 -7.43 13.66
CA GLU A 98 0.37 -7.67 12.97
C GLU A 98 -0.75 -7.94 13.98
N LYS A 99 -0.50 -8.78 14.98
CA LYS A 99 -1.46 -9.13 16.03
C LYS A 99 -1.81 -7.94 16.93
N GLU A 100 -0.81 -7.20 17.39
CA GLU A 100 -1.00 -6.03 18.25
C GLU A 100 -1.74 -4.91 17.50
N LEU A 101 -1.39 -4.65 16.23
CA LEU A 101 -2.13 -3.69 15.39
C LEU A 101 -3.57 -4.13 15.16
N SER A 102 -3.79 -5.41 14.84
CA SER A 102 -5.13 -5.96 14.61
C SER A 102 -6.02 -5.73 15.83
N GLN A 103 -5.51 -6.02 17.03
CA GLN A 103 -6.22 -5.80 18.29
C GLN A 103 -6.46 -4.31 18.58
N LEU A 104 -5.44 -3.47 18.44
CA LEU A 104 -5.52 -2.04 18.70
C LEU A 104 -6.52 -1.32 17.77
N LEU A 105 -6.51 -1.68 16.49
CA LEU A 105 -7.31 -1.02 15.46
C LEU A 105 -8.68 -1.69 15.25
N GLY A 106 -8.92 -2.87 15.84
CA GLY A 106 -10.15 -3.64 15.62
C GLY A 106 -10.30 -4.19 14.20
N ILE A 107 -9.19 -4.39 13.49
CA ILE A 107 -9.16 -4.86 12.09
C ILE A 107 -8.96 -6.37 12.07
N LYS A 108 -9.75 -7.08 11.25
CA LYS A 108 -9.72 -8.55 11.16
C LYS A 108 -8.36 -9.09 10.71
N GLU A 109 -7.75 -8.46 9.72
CA GLU A 109 -6.47 -8.89 9.16
C GLU A 109 -5.54 -7.69 8.96
N VAL A 110 -4.35 -7.77 9.54
CA VAL A 110 -3.29 -6.78 9.34
C VAL A 110 -2.08 -7.52 8.79
N ILE A 111 -1.51 -6.98 7.72
CA ILE A 111 -0.29 -7.48 7.10
C ILE A 111 0.76 -6.40 7.16
N VAL A 112 1.89 -6.71 7.78
CA VAL A 112 3.01 -5.80 7.94
C VAL A 112 4.17 -6.30 7.06
N VAL A 113 4.67 -5.43 6.19
CA VAL A 113 5.90 -5.70 5.43
C VAL A 113 7.12 -5.11 6.15
N PRO A 114 8.29 -5.78 6.13
CA PRO A 114 9.50 -5.25 6.76
C PRO A 114 9.94 -3.91 6.14
N GLY A 115 10.43 -2.98 6.98
CA GLY A 115 10.96 -1.67 6.56
C GLY A 115 10.00 -0.49 6.72
N ASP A 116 10.37 0.65 6.14
CA ASP A 116 9.61 1.92 6.20
C ASP A 116 9.52 2.57 4.81
N THR A 117 8.29 2.82 4.34
CA THR A 117 8.02 3.48 3.04
C THR A 117 8.57 4.91 2.96
N ASP A 118 8.73 5.61 4.07
CA ASP A 118 9.33 6.94 4.08
C ASP A 118 10.84 6.91 3.84
N GLN A 119 11.49 5.79 4.18
CA GLN A 119 12.92 5.62 4.00
C GLN A 119 13.26 4.97 2.65
N SER A 120 12.39 4.08 2.15
CA SER A 120 12.66 3.38 0.90
C SER A 120 11.41 3.17 0.06
N ASN A 121 11.45 3.68 -1.17
CA ASN A 121 10.42 3.44 -2.19
C ASN A 121 10.20 1.95 -2.48
N TRP A 122 11.19 1.12 -2.15
CA TRP A 122 11.07 -0.31 -2.29
C TRP A 122 10.04 -0.91 -1.33
N VAL A 123 9.97 -0.44 -0.08
CA VAL A 123 8.98 -0.94 0.90
C VAL A 123 7.56 -0.71 0.39
N LYS A 124 7.33 0.38 -0.36
CA LYS A 124 6.08 0.62 -1.07
C LYS A 124 5.75 -0.46 -2.11
N LYS A 125 6.76 -0.98 -2.83
CA LYS A 125 6.58 -2.10 -3.76
C LYS A 125 6.24 -3.39 -3.03
N GLU A 126 6.79 -3.61 -1.85
CA GLU A 126 6.43 -4.74 -0.98
C GLU A 126 4.98 -4.65 -0.50
N ILE A 127 4.54 -3.47 -0.06
CA ILE A 127 3.12 -3.19 0.23
C ILE A 127 2.27 -3.50 -1.00
N GLY A 128 2.72 -3.08 -2.19
CA GLY A 128 2.07 -3.38 -3.45
C GLY A 128 1.92 -4.88 -3.70
N ARG A 129 3.01 -5.66 -3.53
CA ARG A 129 2.99 -7.11 -3.71
C ARG A 129 2.07 -7.80 -2.70
N ALA A 130 2.15 -7.40 -1.42
CA ALA A 130 1.29 -7.93 -0.37
C ALA A 130 -0.19 -7.62 -0.67
N GLY A 131 -0.52 -6.39 -1.05
CA GLY A 131 -1.88 -6.01 -1.44
C GLY A 131 -2.38 -6.74 -2.68
N ALA A 132 -1.53 -6.97 -3.69
CA ALA A 132 -1.89 -7.73 -4.89
C ALA A 132 -2.20 -9.20 -4.56
N ARG A 133 -1.39 -9.80 -3.67
CA ARG A 133 -1.62 -11.17 -3.18
C ARG A 133 -2.94 -11.27 -2.41
N VAL A 134 -3.21 -10.36 -1.47
CA VAL A 134 -4.47 -10.32 -0.73
C VAL A 134 -5.66 -10.18 -1.66
N LEU A 135 -5.61 -9.21 -2.60
CA LEU A 135 -6.68 -9.00 -3.55
C LEU A 135 -6.94 -10.27 -4.36
N GLN A 136 -5.90 -10.95 -4.85
CA GLN A 136 -6.04 -12.20 -5.59
C GLN A 136 -6.64 -13.33 -4.73
N GLN A 137 -6.20 -13.47 -3.48
CA GLN A 137 -6.70 -14.50 -2.56
C GLN A 137 -8.16 -14.31 -2.20
N LEU A 138 -8.60 -13.07 -2.00
CA LEU A 138 -9.98 -12.73 -1.63
C LEU A 138 -10.91 -12.59 -2.83
N SER A 139 -10.38 -12.70 -4.05
CA SER A 139 -11.16 -12.51 -5.28
C SER A 139 -12.12 -13.67 -5.55
N ILE A 140 -13.30 -13.33 -6.06
CA ILE A 140 -14.28 -14.28 -6.58
C ILE A 140 -14.66 -13.94 -8.02
N GLU A 141 -15.25 -14.89 -8.74
CA GLU A 141 -15.66 -14.67 -10.13
C GLU A 141 -16.74 -13.57 -10.25
N ASN A 142 -16.69 -12.81 -11.35
CA ASN A 142 -17.67 -11.78 -11.73
C ASN A 142 -17.89 -10.68 -10.69
N GLN A 143 -16.91 -10.43 -9.81
CA GLN A 143 -16.96 -9.36 -8.83
C GLN A 143 -16.66 -7.97 -9.42
N ILE A 144 -17.01 -6.94 -8.65
CA ILE A 144 -16.64 -5.55 -8.90
C ILE A 144 -15.66 -5.11 -7.80
N VAL A 145 -14.53 -4.53 -8.22
CA VAL A 145 -13.50 -3.98 -7.34
C VAL A 145 -13.42 -2.48 -7.57
N ALA A 146 -13.78 -1.69 -6.55
CA ALA A 146 -13.57 -0.25 -6.55
C ALA A 146 -12.14 0.08 -6.15
N VAL A 147 -11.51 1.04 -6.83
CA VAL A 147 -10.12 1.44 -6.57
C VAL A 147 -9.98 2.95 -6.42
N THR A 148 -9.22 3.38 -5.42
CA THR A 148 -8.86 4.79 -5.29
C THR A 148 -7.66 5.14 -6.17
N GLY A 149 -7.40 6.44 -6.30
CA GLY A 149 -6.11 6.96 -6.74
C GLY A 149 -5.01 6.77 -5.68
N GLY A 150 -3.78 7.13 -6.05
CA GLY A 150 -2.64 7.26 -5.14
C GLY A 150 -1.55 6.21 -5.32
N SER A 151 -0.35 6.54 -4.83
CA SER A 151 0.86 5.75 -5.09
C SER A 151 0.87 4.37 -4.44
N SER A 152 0.22 4.20 -3.29
CA SER A 152 0.10 2.89 -2.64
C SER A 152 -0.79 1.93 -3.43
N VAL A 153 -1.93 2.42 -3.94
CA VAL A 153 -2.83 1.60 -4.78
C VAL A 153 -2.22 1.34 -6.15
N LEU A 154 -1.48 2.32 -6.71
CA LEU A 154 -0.70 2.13 -7.92
C LEU A 154 0.31 0.98 -7.76
N ALA A 155 1.05 0.94 -6.65
CA ALA A 155 2.00 -0.13 -6.37
C ALA A 155 1.33 -1.52 -6.32
N VAL A 156 0.09 -1.62 -5.82
CA VAL A 156 -0.70 -2.86 -5.90
C VAL A 156 -1.01 -3.22 -7.35
N ALA A 157 -1.51 -2.24 -8.12
CA ALA A 157 -1.89 -2.44 -9.50
C ALA A 157 -0.70 -2.89 -10.38
N GLU A 158 0.50 -2.39 -10.12
CA GLU A 158 1.74 -2.79 -10.82
C GLU A 158 2.11 -4.27 -10.61
N MET A 159 1.79 -4.80 -9.42
CA MET A 159 2.14 -6.15 -8.96
C MET A 159 1.08 -7.22 -9.29
N LEU A 160 -0.08 -6.83 -9.82
CA LEU A 160 -1.10 -7.78 -10.24
C LEU A 160 -0.62 -8.63 -11.43
N THR A 161 -0.98 -9.91 -11.37
CA THR A 161 -0.75 -10.88 -12.45
C THR A 161 -2.08 -11.51 -12.87
N PRO A 162 -2.20 -12.00 -14.11
CA PRO A 162 -3.41 -12.67 -14.57
C PRO A 162 -3.75 -13.91 -13.73
N SER A 163 -5.01 -14.05 -13.35
CA SER A 163 -5.58 -15.29 -12.80
C SER A 163 -6.95 -15.54 -13.42
N THR A 164 -7.42 -16.78 -13.41
CA THR A 164 -8.75 -17.13 -13.94
C THR A 164 -9.85 -16.30 -13.30
N VAL A 165 -9.81 -16.14 -11.97
CA VAL A 165 -10.75 -15.34 -11.21
C VAL A 165 -10.68 -13.86 -11.61
N LEU A 166 -9.47 -13.28 -11.62
CA LEU A 166 -9.29 -11.85 -11.89
C LEU A 166 -9.64 -11.44 -13.33
N LYS A 167 -9.58 -12.36 -14.30
CA LYS A 167 -10.04 -12.12 -15.68
C LYS A 167 -11.53 -11.80 -15.78
N SER A 168 -12.34 -12.25 -14.82
CA SER A 168 -13.78 -11.95 -14.78
C SER A 168 -14.12 -10.67 -14.01
N THR A 169 -13.16 -10.12 -13.25
CA THR A 169 -13.33 -8.92 -12.41
C THR A 169 -13.57 -7.67 -13.25
N THR A 170 -14.44 -6.78 -12.77
CA THR A 170 -14.57 -5.41 -13.27
C THR A 170 -13.99 -4.42 -12.27
N PHE A 171 -12.96 -3.67 -12.68
CA PHE A 171 -12.36 -2.61 -11.89
C PHE A 171 -13.05 -1.27 -12.15
N VAL A 172 -13.41 -0.55 -11.10
CA VAL A 172 -14.10 0.75 -11.20
C VAL A 172 -13.42 1.79 -10.32
N PRO A 173 -13.23 3.03 -10.78
CA PRO A 173 -12.66 4.09 -9.98
C PRO A 173 -13.66 4.53 -8.90
N THR A 174 -13.18 4.85 -7.71
CA THR A 174 -14.04 5.34 -6.63
C THR A 174 -14.44 6.81 -6.80
N ARG A 175 -13.77 7.55 -7.69
CA ARG A 175 -13.93 9.00 -7.85
C ARG A 175 -13.55 9.44 -9.27
N GLY A 176 -13.85 10.70 -9.57
CA GLY A 176 -13.50 11.35 -10.82
C GLY A 176 -11.99 11.50 -11.09
N GLY A 177 -11.68 12.13 -12.22
CA GLY A 177 -10.32 12.48 -12.61
C GLY A 177 -9.75 13.61 -11.76
N LEU A 178 -8.49 13.46 -11.35
CA LEU A 178 -7.63 14.52 -10.83
C LEU A 178 -6.69 14.95 -11.96
N ASP A 179 -6.54 16.26 -12.17
CA ASP A 179 -5.77 16.82 -13.30
C ASP A 179 -4.25 16.59 -13.18
N GLU A 180 -3.73 16.35 -11.97
CA GLU A 180 -2.29 16.16 -11.72
C GLU A 180 -1.92 14.69 -11.48
N ALA A 181 -0.77 14.29 -12.05
CA ALA A 181 -0.22 12.95 -12.00
C ALA A 181 -1.24 11.89 -12.46
N VAL A 182 -1.52 11.86 -13.76
CA VAL A 182 -2.53 10.99 -14.40
C VAL A 182 -2.38 9.54 -13.96
N GLU A 183 -1.13 9.07 -13.80
CA GLU A 183 -0.77 7.74 -13.34
C GLU A 183 -1.22 7.43 -11.89
N LEU A 184 -1.43 8.44 -11.07
CA LEU A 184 -1.98 8.32 -9.72
C LEU A 184 -3.51 8.45 -9.68
N GLY A 185 -4.15 8.75 -10.81
CA GLY A 185 -5.60 8.87 -10.92
C GLY A 185 -6.31 7.52 -10.81
N ALA A 186 -7.49 7.51 -10.19
CA ALA A 186 -8.29 6.29 -10.01
C ALA A 186 -8.66 5.63 -11.35
N ASN A 187 -8.97 6.44 -12.37
CA ASN A 187 -9.25 5.96 -13.73
C ASN A 187 -8.06 5.19 -14.34
N TYR A 188 -6.87 5.75 -14.24
CA TYR A 188 -5.66 5.11 -14.76
C TYR A 188 -5.40 3.79 -14.04
N ILE A 189 -5.43 3.81 -12.71
CA ILE A 189 -5.21 2.63 -11.88
C ILE A 189 -6.23 1.53 -12.19
N ALA A 190 -7.53 1.85 -12.29
CA ALA A 190 -8.56 0.87 -12.67
C ALA A 190 -8.28 0.24 -14.05
N SER A 191 -7.92 1.06 -15.04
CA SER A 191 -7.58 0.56 -16.39
C SER A 191 -6.33 -0.34 -16.38
N MET A 192 -5.34 0.00 -15.56
CA MET A 192 -4.10 -0.75 -15.46
C MET A 192 -4.32 -2.10 -14.77
N MET A 193 -5.10 -2.14 -13.68
CA MET A 193 -5.46 -3.40 -13.02
C MET A 193 -6.19 -4.34 -13.99
N ALA A 194 -7.13 -3.83 -14.77
CA ALA A 194 -7.80 -4.62 -15.80
C ALA A 194 -6.83 -5.14 -16.85
N LYS A 195 -5.92 -4.29 -17.37
CA LYS A 195 -4.91 -4.69 -18.35
C LYS A 195 -3.95 -5.77 -17.80
N LYS A 196 -3.50 -5.63 -16.55
CA LYS A 196 -2.60 -6.57 -15.88
C LYS A 196 -3.23 -7.93 -15.61
N THR A 197 -4.53 -7.95 -15.36
CA THR A 197 -5.26 -9.17 -15.00
C THR A 197 -5.97 -9.84 -16.18
N GLY A 198 -6.17 -9.12 -17.28
CA GLY A 198 -7.09 -9.51 -18.36
C GLY A 198 -8.56 -9.28 -18.02
N GLY A 199 -8.85 -8.53 -16.95
CA GLY A 199 -10.19 -8.16 -16.53
C GLY A 199 -10.80 -7.00 -17.33
N ARG A 200 -11.92 -6.48 -16.84
CA ARG A 200 -12.65 -5.34 -17.42
C ARG A 200 -12.49 -4.11 -16.55
N TYR A 201 -12.71 -2.93 -17.11
CA TYR A 201 -12.84 -1.71 -16.34
C TYR A 201 -14.00 -0.84 -16.82
N ARG A 202 -14.50 0.04 -15.94
CA ARG A 202 -15.33 1.19 -16.30
C ARG A 202 -14.66 2.45 -15.76
N LEU A 203 -14.76 3.55 -16.49
CA LEU A 203 -14.18 4.83 -16.08
C LEU A 203 -15.26 5.81 -15.64
N LEU A 204 -14.86 6.75 -14.78
CA LEU A 204 -15.71 7.84 -14.31
C LEU A 204 -15.09 9.15 -14.80
N HIS A 205 -15.59 9.65 -15.94
CA HIS A 205 -15.10 10.85 -16.61
C HIS A 205 -15.79 12.11 -16.08
N VAL A 206 -15.64 12.35 -14.78
CA VAL A 206 -16.06 13.59 -14.12
C VAL A 206 -14.87 14.20 -13.39
N PRO A 207 -14.77 15.53 -13.30
CA PRO A 207 -13.80 16.19 -12.43
C PRO A 207 -13.98 15.79 -10.95
N ASP A 208 -12.89 15.67 -10.20
CA ASP A 208 -12.92 15.40 -8.74
C ASP A 208 -13.52 16.58 -7.95
N GLN A 209 -13.43 17.80 -8.49
CA GLN A 209 -14.00 19.03 -7.92
C GLN A 209 -14.99 19.64 -8.89
N LEU A 210 -16.22 19.85 -8.42
CA LEU A 210 -17.32 20.43 -9.19
C LEU A 210 -18.00 21.52 -8.37
N SER A 211 -18.51 22.55 -9.05
CA SER A 211 -19.50 23.43 -8.42
C SER A 211 -20.78 22.64 -8.12
N PRO A 212 -21.59 23.05 -7.12
CA PRO A 212 -22.86 22.41 -6.83
C PRO A 212 -23.77 22.28 -8.06
N GLU A 213 -23.81 23.31 -8.90
CA GLU A 213 -24.63 23.35 -10.11
C GLU A 213 -24.13 22.34 -11.16
N ALA A 214 -22.82 22.28 -11.38
CA ALA A 214 -22.21 21.33 -12.30
C ALA A 214 -22.40 19.88 -11.81
N TYR A 215 -22.30 19.67 -10.49
CA TYR A 215 -22.58 18.37 -9.86
C TYR A 215 -24.01 17.92 -10.16
N GLU A 216 -25.01 18.76 -9.89
CA GLU A 216 -26.42 18.42 -10.14
C GLU A 216 -26.72 18.09 -11.61
N MET A 217 -26.10 18.82 -12.54
CA MET A 217 -26.27 18.56 -13.97
C MET A 217 -25.63 17.23 -14.37
N LEU A 218 -24.38 16.97 -13.96
CA LEU A 218 -23.65 15.75 -14.31
C LEU A 218 -24.30 14.50 -13.71
N MET A 219 -24.93 14.60 -12.54
CA MET A 219 -25.63 13.48 -11.92
C MET A 219 -26.89 13.05 -12.70
N LYS A 220 -27.42 13.88 -13.61
CA LYS A 220 -28.54 13.53 -14.50
C LYS A 220 -28.10 12.79 -15.76
N GLU A 221 -26.79 12.75 -16.05
CA GLU A 221 -26.28 12.04 -17.22
C GLU A 221 -26.31 10.53 -17.00
N GLN A 222 -27.02 9.82 -17.89
CA GLN A 222 -27.28 8.39 -17.75
C GLN A 222 -26.00 7.54 -17.66
N HIS A 223 -24.92 7.94 -18.32
CA HIS A 223 -23.64 7.25 -18.25
C HIS A 223 -23.00 7.35 -16.85
N ILE A 224 -23.07 8.53 -16.23
CA ILE A 224 -22.53 8.79 -14.89
C ILE A 224 -23.33 8.00 -13.86
N GLU A 225 -24.66 8.06 -13.94
CA GLU A 225 -25.55 7.28 -13.08
C GLU A 225 -25.26 5.77 -13.16
N LYS A 226 -25.09 5.23 -14.37
CA LYS A 226 -24.71 3.83 -14.59
C LYS A 226 -23.39 3.48 -13.91
N THR A 227 -22.35 4.29 -14.08
CA THR A 227 -21.05 4.04 -13.45
C THR A 227 -21.14 4.08 -11.92
N LEU A 228 -21.89 5.03 -11.34
CA LEU A 228 -22.13 5.09 -9.91
C LEU A 228 -22.95 3.89 -9.40
N ALA A 229 -23.90 3.39 -10.18
CA ALA A 229 -24.64 2.18 -9.84
C ALA A 229 -23.75 0.93 -9.81
N TYR A 230 -22.74 0.84 -10.69
CA TYR A 230 -21.71 -0.21 -10.61
C TYR A 230 -20.85 -0.03 -9.35
N LEU A 231 -20.43 1.19 -9.04
CA LEU A 231 -19.61 1.50 -7.88
C LEU A 231 -20.31 1.09 -6.57
N LYS A 232 -21.62 1.28 -6.45
CA LYS A 232 -22.43 0.82 -5.30
C LYS A 232 -22.53 -0.71 -5.18
N LYS A 233 -22.30 -1.45 -6.27
CA LYS A 233 -22.27 -2.92 -6.28
C LYS A 233 -20.86 -3.50 -6.07
N SER A 234 -19.90 -2.65 -5.69
CA SER A 234 -18.53 -3.10 -5.44
C SER A 234 -18.50 -4.03 -4.25
N ARG A 235 -17.92 -5.21 -4.46
CA ARG A 235 -17.68 -6.19 -3.40
C ARG A 235 -16.44 -5.82 -2.60
N ILE A 236 -15.39 -5.42 -3.31
CA ILE A 236 -14.11 -5.02 -2.72
C ILE A 236 -13.89 -3.53 -2.98
N VAL A 237 -13.45 -2.80 -1.97
CA VAL A 237 -12.88 -1.45 -2.13
C VAL A 237 -11.40 -1.52 -1.75
N LEU A 238 -10.52 -1.27 -2.72
CA LEU A 238 -9.07 -1.16 -2.50
C LEU A 238 -8.69 0.32 -2.46
N HIS A 239 -8.18 0.77 -1.32
CA HIS A 239 -7.96 2.20 -1.09
C HIS A 239 -6.62 2.50 -0.41
N GLY A 240 -6.09 3.68 -0.70
CA GLY A 240 -4.95 4.24 0.02
C GLY A 240 -5.40 5.12 1.20
N ILE A 241 -4.45 5.45 2.08
CA ILE A 241 -4.61 6.47 3.13
C ILE A 241 -3.65 7.64 2.86
N GLY A 242 -4.22 8.85 2.81
CA GLY A 242 -3.52 10.10 2.55
C GLY A 242 -3.10 10.80 3.84
N ASP A 243 -1.98 11.54 3.77
CA ASP A 243 -1.64 12.57 4.75
C ASP A 243 -2.45 13.82 4.44
N ALA A 244 -3.10 14.41 5.44
CA ALA A 244 -4.01 15.54 5.25
C ALA A 244 -3.33 16.74 4.56
N LYS A 245 -2.13 17.13 5.01
CA LYS A 245 -1.43 18.30 4.48
C LYS A 245 -0.96 18.08 3.05
N LYS A 246 -0.31 16.94 2.77
CA LYS A 246 0.14 16.56 1.43
C LYS A 246 -1.05 16.48 0.45
N MET A 247 -2.19 15.97 0.91
CA MET A 247 -3.41 15.89 0.10
C MET A 247 -4.04 17.25 -0.18
N ALA A 248 -4.11 18.13 0.82
CA ALA A 248 -4.63 19.48 0.64
C ALA A 248 -3.81 20.28 -0.38
N LEU A 249 -2.48 20.18 -0.31
CA LEU A 249 -1.55 20.81 -1.26
C LEU A 249 -1.71 20.24 -2.67
N ARG A 250 -1.78 18.91 -2.82
CA ARG A 250 -1.97 18.25 -4.13
C ARG A 250 -3.29 18.65 -4.79
N ARG A 251 -4.33 18.95 -3.99
CA ARG A 251 -5.63 19.40 -4.48
C ARG A 251 -5.72 20.92 -4.69
N LYS A 252 -4.62 21.67 -4.49
CA LYS A 252 -4.60 23.14 -4.55
C LYS A 252 -5.71 23.75 -3.69
N SER A 253 -5.92 23.19 -2.51
CA SER A 253 -6.97 23.64 -1.59
C SER A 253 -6.75 25.10 -1.23
N SER A 254 -7.85 25.85 -1.05
CA SER A 254 -7.76 27.28 -0.76
C SER A 254 -7.05 27.54 0.59
N PRO A 255 -6.46 28.73 0.80
CA PRO A 255 -5.84 29.09 2.07
C PRO A 255 -6.77 28.91 3.28
N GLU A 256 -8.06 29.17 3.11
CA GLU A 256 -9.08 29.00 4.14
C GLU A 256 -9.25 27.52 4.51
N VAL A 257 -9.26 26.62 3.52
CA VAL A 257 -9.31 25.17 3.75
C VAL A 257 -8.03 24.71 4.46
N ILE A 258 -6.85 25.15 4.01
CA ILE A 258 -5.57 24.79 4.65
C ILE A 258 -5.58 25.23 6.13
N LYS A 259 -5.96 26.47 6.41
CA LYS A 259 -6.06 26.99 7.78
C LYS A 259 -7.06 26.19 8.61
N LYS A 260 -8.21 25.81 8.04
CA LYS A 260 -9.20 24.97 8.73
C LYS A 260 -8.63 23.59 9.09
N LEU A 261 -7.87 22.98 8.17
CA LEU A 261 -7.21 21.68 8.41
C LEU A 261 -6.15 21.77 9.50
N GLU A 262 -5.35 22.84 9.50
CA GLU A 262 -4.34 23.09 10.54
C GLU A 262 -4.98 23.33 11.91
N GLN A 263 -6.01 24.18 11.99
CA GLN A 263 -6.75 24.45 13.24
C GLN A 263 -7.48 23.22 13.78
N GLY A 264 -7.99 22.37 12.89
CA GLY A 264 -8.66 21.12 13.25
C GLY A 264 -7.70 19.96 13.51
N GLU A 265 -6.38 20.18 13.41
CA GLU A 265 -5.34 19.16 13.57
C GLU A 265 -5.59 17.93 12.67
N ALA A 266 -5.96 18.17 11.40
CA ALA A 266 -6.20 17.11 10.45
C ALA A 266 -4.90 16.32 10.19
N VAL A 267 -4.95 15.01 10.40
CA VAL A 267 -3.80 14.10 10.23
C VAL A 267 -3.94 13.25 8.98
N GLY A 268 -5.16 12.87 8.61
CA GLY A 268 -5.45 11.95 7.53
C GLY A 268 -6.42 12.50 6.49
N GLU A 269 -6.32 11.96 5.28
CA GLU A 269 -7.32 12.14 4.23
C GLU A 269 -7.74 10.78 3.66
N PHE A 270 -9.05 10.64 3.49
CA PHE A 270 -9.68 9.43 2.99
C PHE A 270 -10.97 9.78 2.25
N PHE A 271 -11.09 9.42 0.97
CA PHE A 271 -12.27 9.71 0.14
C PHE A 271 -12.74 11.18 0.17
N GLY A 272 -11.82 12.15 0.21
CA GLY A 272 -12.16 13.58 0.28
C GLY A 272 -12.54 14.06 1.68
N TYR A 273 -12.56 13.18 2.69
CA TYR A 273 -12.74 13.50 4.10
C TYR A 273 -11.37 13.72 4.75
N TYR A 274 -11.19 14.87 5.38
CA TYR A 274 -10.03 15.18 6.20
C TYR A 274 -10.38 14.96 7.66
N ILE A 275 -9.55 14.18 8.34
CA ILE A 275 -9.86 13.61 9.66
C ILE A 275 -8.72 13.92 10.61
N ASN A 276 -9.03 14.28 11.86
CA ASN A 276 -8.04 14.48 12.91
C ASN A 276 -7.71 13.18 13.67
N SER A 277 -6.74 13.23 14.57
CA SER A 277 -6.30 12.05 15.36
C SER A 277 -7.40 11.44 16.26
N LYS A 278 -8.47 12.19 16.52
CA LYS A 278 -9.65 11.75 17.29
C LYS A 278 -10.74 11.11 16.42
N GLY A 279 -10.50 10.96 15.11
CA GLY A 279 -11.49 10.43 14.16
C GLY A 279 -12.57 11.43 13.75
N GLN A 280 -12.42 12.73 14.08
CA GLN A 280 -13.42 13.74 13.73
C GLN A 280 -13.18 14.26 12.31
N ILE A 281 -14.25 14.37 11.52
CA ILE A 281 -14.21 14.96 10.17
C ILE A 281 -14.10 16.48 10.30
N ILE A 282 -12.96 17.03 9.87
CA ILE A 282 -12.67 18.48 9.88
C ILE A 282 -13.21 19.16 8.62
N HIS A 283 -13.07 18.49 7.49
CA HIS A 283 -13.50 19.00 6.20
C HIS A 283 -13.86 17.86 5.25
N ARG A 284 -14.79 18.12 4.33
CA ARG A 284 -15.20 17.20 3.28
C ARG A 284 -15.23 17.96 1.96
N ILE A 285 -14.60 17.40 0.95
CA ILE A 285 -14.69 17.91 -0.42
C ILE A 285 -15.94 17.30 -1.07
N PRO A 286 -16.85 18.11 -1.65
CA PRO A 286 -17.93 17.60 -2.48
C PRO A 286 -17.33 16.92 -3.71
N MET A 287 -17.54 15.61 -3.86
CA MET A 287 -17.02 14.84 -4.99
C MET A 287 -18.04 13.83 -5.50
N VAL A 288 -18.01 13.56 -6.81
CA VAL A 288 -18.78 12.48 -7.44
C VAL A 288 -18.01 11.17 -7.24
N GLY A 289 -18.65 10.19 -6.60
CA GLY A 289 -18.04 8.89 -6.37
C GLY A 289 -18.53 8.19 -5.12
N LEU A 290 -17.71 7.26 -4.63
CA LEU A 290 -17.92 6.49 -3.42
C LEU A 290 -17.81 7.43 -2.22
N GLN A 291 -18.83 7.41 -1.36
CA GLN A 291 -18.86 8.18 -0.13
C GLN A 291 -18.45 7.30 1.05
N LEU A 292 -18.06 7.93 2.17
CA LEU A 292 -17.62 7.22 3.37
C LEU A 292 -18.69 6.22 3.84
N GLU A 293 -19.96 6.63 3.76
CA GLU A 293 -21.11 5.83 4.22
C GLU A 293 -21.36 4.59 3.35
N ASN A 294 -20.74 4.52 2.16
CA ASN A 294 -20.82 3.33 1.31
C ASN A 294 -19.84 2.22 1.73
N LEU A 295 -18.80 2.54 2.53
CA LEU A 295 -17.82 1.54 2.96
C LEU A 295 -18.40 0.54 3.96
N ASP A 296 -19.38 0.96 4.76
CA ASP A 296 -20.05 0.06 5.71
C ASP A 296 -20.94 -0.98 5.02
N GLN A 297 -21.25 -0.79 3.73
CA GLN A 297 -22.04 -1.71 2.92
C GLN A 297 -21.18 -2.66 2.07
N VAL A 298 -19.87 -2.44 2.05
CA VAL A 298 -18.92 -3.20 1.24
C VAL A 298 -18.52 -4.47 1.99
N GLU A 299 -18.48 -5.59 1.28
CA GLU A 299 -18.09 -6.88 1.86
C GLU A 299 -16.63 -6.88 2.33
N LEU A 300 -15.73 -6.24 1.58
CA LEU A 300 -14.30 -6.19 1.88
C LEU A 300 -13.70 -4.82 1.57
N SER A 301 -13.19 -4.14 2.59
CA SER A 301 -12.39 -2.93 2.45
C SER A 301 -10.91 -3.24 2.72
N ILE A 302 -10.06 -3.01 1.72
CA ILE A 302 -8.63 -3.27 1.76
C ILE A 302 -7.90 -1.93 1.75
N ALA A 303 -7.27 -1.59 2.87
CA ALA A 303 -6.45 -0.40 3.03
C ALA A 303 -4.97 -0.71 2.75
N VAL A 304 -4.31 0.10 1.91
CA VAL A 304 -2.88 0.02 1.63
C VAL A 304 -2.19 1.35 1.94
N ALA A 305 -1.39 1.38 2.99
CA ALA A 305 -0.66 2.58 3.40
C ALA A 305 0.51 2.23 4.31
N GLY A 306 1.63 2.94 4.14
CA GLY A 306 2.82 2.78 4.97
C GLY A 306 3.61 4.07 5.08
N GLY A 307 4.65 4.05 5.91
CA GLY A 307 5.47 5.20 6.26
C GLY A 307 5.22 5.63 7.71
N THR A 308 6.30 5.81 8.47
CA THR A 308 6.24 6.36 9.83
C THR A 308 5.43 7.67 9.91
N SER A 309 5.56 8.53 8.89
CA SER A 309 4.83 9.80 8.78
C SER A 309 3.32 9.65 8.65
N LYS A 310 2.80 8.49 8.25
CA LYS A 310 1.36 8.22 8.09
C LYS A 310 0.73 7.50 9.28
N ALA A 311 1.49 7.20 10.34
CA ALA A 311 0.99 6.44 11.48
C ALA A 311 -0.32 7.00 12.07
N GLU A 312 -0.40 8.33 12.27
CA GLU A 312 -1.62 8.96 12.81
C GLU A 312 -2.80 8.91 11.84
N ALA A 313 -2.54 9.11 10.55
CA ALA A 313 -3.56 9.01 9.51
C ALA A 313 -4.14 7.59 9.44
N ILE A 314 -3.27 6.57 9.45
CA ILE A 314 -3.67 5.16 9.43
C ILE A 314 -4.53 4.84 10.64
N LYS A 315 -4.07 5.20 11.85
CA LYS A 315 -4.82 4.97 13.09
C LYS A 315 -6.20 5.64 13.05
N ALA A 316 -6.25 6.94 12.72
CA ALA A 316 -7.50 7.70 12.71
C ALA A 316 -8.54 7.15 11.72
N ILE A 317 -8.11 6.78 10.50
CA ILE A 317 -9.01 6.29 9.45
C ILE A 317 -9.50 4.87 9.72
N CYS A 318 -8.62 4.00 10.24
CA CYS A 318 -9.01 2.64 10.60
C CYS A 318 -10.00 2.60 11.77
N SER A 319 -9.94 3.57 12.69
CA SER A 319 -10.92 3.70 13.77
C SER A 319 -12.26 4.31 13.33
N LEU A 320 -12.30 5.01 12.19
CA LEU A 320 -13.52 5.67 11.68
C LEU A 320 -14.35 4.79 10.75
N SER A 321 -13.71 3.87 10.01
CA SER A 321 -14.34 3.15 8.89
C SER A 321 -14.11 1.66 8.96
N SER A 322 -15.02 0.89 8.36
CA SER A 322 -14.96 -0.57 8.28
C SER A 322 -13.81 -1.07 7.38
N VAL A 323 -12.57 -0.99 7.88
CA VAL A 323 -11.38 -1.59 7.25
C VAL A 323 -11.32 -3.06 7.63
N HIS A 324 -11.35 -3.94 6.62
CA HIS A 324 -11.32 -5.38 6.82
C HIS A 324 -9.90 -5.93 6.77
N VAL A 325 -9.09 -5.39 5.86
CA VAL A 325 -7.68 -5.74 5.72
C VAL A 325 -6.83 -4.47 5.65
N LEU A 326 -5.80 -4.38 6.49
CA LEU A 326 -4.79 -3.31 6.42
C LEU A 326 -3.45 -3.91 5.99
N ILE A 327 -2.88 -3.39 4.90
CA ILE A 327 -1.50 -3.68 4.50
C ILE A 327 -0.66 -2.44 4.78
N THR A 328 0.33 -2.59 5.64
CA THR A 328 1.23 -1.51 6.08
C THR A 328 2.68 -1.98 6.19
N ASP A 329 3.57 -1.12 6.68
CA ASP A 329 4.98 -1.43 6.91
C ASP A 329 5.38 -1.34 8.39
N GLU A 330 6.53 -1.94 8.71
CA GLU A 330 7.10 -2.02 10.06
C GLU A 330 7.22 -0.62 10.69
N GLY A 331 7.67 0.38 9.93
CA GLY A 331 7.82 1.76 10.40
C GLY A 331 6.49 2.39 10.85
N ALA A 332 5.45 2.28 10.03
CA ALA A 332 4.12 2.75 10.39
C ALA A 332 3.54 1.96 11.58
N ALA A 333 3.70 0.63 11.58
CA ALA A 333 3.19 -0.24 12.64
C ALA A 333 3.78 0.10 14.02
N GLU A 334 5.12 0.19 14.11
CA GLU A 334 5.79 0.56 15.35
C GLU A 334 5.36 1.95 15.85
N ALA A 335 5.21 2.92 14.94
CA ALA A 335 4.82 4.28 15.30
C ALA A 335 3.38 4.35 15.82
N ILE A 336 2.47 3.53 15.29
CA ILE A 336 1.09 3.41 15.78
C ILE A 336 1.06 2.83 17.20
N LEU A 337 1.85 1.78 17.45
CA LEU A 337 1.90 1.11 18.75
C LEU A 337 2.57 1.97 19.83
N LYS A 338 3.67 2.67 19.51
CA LYS A 338 4.35 3.58 20.44
C LYS A 338 3.45 4.71 20.95
N LYS A 339 2.53 5.20 20.11
CA LYS A 339 1.58 6.29 20.46
C LYS A 339 0.31 5.80 21.18
N SER A 340 0.23 4.51 21.50
CA SER A 340 -0.92 3.91 22.17
C SER A 340 -0.64 3.52 23.62
N HIS A 341 0.63 3.65 24.04
CA HIS A 341 1.09 3.62 25.43
C HIS A 341 1.30 5.04 25.96
#